data_AF-A0A392NF92-F1
#
_entry.id   AF-A0A392NF92-F1
#
_cell.length_a   1.000
_cell.length_b   1.000
_cell.length_c   1.000
_cell.angle_alpha   90.00
_cell.angle_beta   90.00
_cell.angle_gamma   90.00
#
_symmetry.space_group_name_H-M   'P 1'
#
loop_
_entity.id
_entity.type
_entity.pdbx_description
1 polymer ?
#
loop_
_entity_poly.entity_id
_entity_poly.type
_entity_poly.pdbx_seq_one_letter_code
_entity_poly.pdbx_strand_id
1 'polypeptide(L)'
;VPIGGAYRLIDVPMSNCINSGINKVYILTQFNSASLNRHIARAYNSGTGVTFGDGYVEVLAATQTPGEQGKKWFQGTADAVRQFHWLFEDPRSKDIEDVLILSGDHLYRMDYMDFVKNHRESGADITLSCLPMDDR
;
A
#
# COMPACT_ATOMS: atom_id res chain seq x y z
N VAL A 1 8.04 6.76 9.99
CA VAL A 1 8.92 7.95 10.06
C VAL A 1 8.06 9.19 9.94
N PRO A 2 8.15 10.16 10.87
CA PRO A 2 7.45 11.44 10.78
C PRO A 2 8.01 12.32 9.66
N ILE A 3 7.16 13.09 8.99
CA ILE A 3 7.51 14.08 7.96
C ILE A 3 6.68 15.35 8.17
N GLY A 4 7.25 16.52 7.85
CA GLY A 4 6.50 17.78 7.84
C GLY A 4 5.80 18.15 9.16
N GLY A 5 6.29 17.66 10.30
CA GLY A 5 5.77 17.97 11.65
C GLY A 5 4.47 17.26 12.05
N ALA A 6 3.57 16.97 11.10
CA ALA A 6 2.25 16.40 11.38
C ALA A 6 1.94 15.07 10.67
N TYR A 7 2.76 14.65 9.71
CA TYR A 7 2.49 13.51 8.84
C TYR A 7 3.54 12.41 9.01
N ARG A 8 3.32 11.27 8.34
CA ARG A 8 4.26 10.16 8.21
C ARG A 8 4.48 9.82 6.74
N LEU A 9 5.61 9.19 6.42
CA LEU A 9 5.90 8.74 5.04
C LEU A 9 4.75 7.95 4.40
N ILE A 10 4.11 7.07 5.17
CA ILE A 10 2.96 6.29 4.69
C ILE A 10 1.76 7.14 4.26
N ASP A 11 1.65 8.38 4.75
CA ASP A 11 0.56 9.28 4.37
C ASP A 11 0.66 9.75 2.92
N VAL A 12 1.86 9.69 2.32
CA VAL A 12 2.06 10.06 0.92
C VAL A 12 1.36 9.10 -0.04
N PRO A 13 1.71 7.79 -0.07
CA PRO A 13 1.00 6.87 -0.95
C PRO A 13 -0.48 6.74 -0.60
N MET A 14 -0.86 6.83 0.69
CA MET A 14 -2.26 6.83 1.10
C MET A 14 -3.05 8.02 0.54
N SER A 15 -2.47 9.23 0.59
CA SER A 15 -3.10 10.43 0.04
C SER A 15 -3.23 10.33 -1.48
N ASN A 16 -2.22 9.81 -2.17
CA ASN A 16 -2.30 9.58 -3.61
C ASN A 16 -3.40 8.56 -3.95
N CYS A 17 -3.51 7.45 -3.20
CA CYS A 17 -4.59 6.46 -3.39
C CYS A 17 -5.96 7.10 -3.24
N ILE A 18 -6.20 7.82 -2.14
CA ILE A 18 -7.48 8.47 -1.86
C ILE A 18 -7.82 9.50 -2.94
N ASN A 19 -6.85 10.33 -3.35
CA ASN A 19 -7.06 11.35 -4.38
C ASN A 19 -7.32 10.74 -5.77
N SER A 20 -6.80 9.54 -6.03
CA SER A 20 -7.07 8.76 -7.25
C SER A 20 -8.33 7.88 -7.14
N GLY A 21 -9.10 7.97 -6.05
CA GLY A 21 -10.31 7.15 -5.84
C GLY A 21 -10.04 5.68 -5.50
N ILE A 22 -8.78 5.32 -5.18
CA ILE A 22 -8.39 3.98 -4.76
C ILE A 22 -8.63 3.84 -3.25
N ASN A 23 -9.59 2.99 -2.89
CA ASN A 23 -10.09 2.86 -1.53
C ASN A 23 -9.92 1.46 -0.91
N LYS A 24 -9.38 0.47 -1.64
CA LYS A 24 -9.03 -0.86 -1.12
C LYS A 24 -7.51 -0.95 -1.00
N VAL A 25 -6.97 -0.89 0.22
CA VAL A 25 -5.52 -0.77 0.45
C VAL A 25 -5.05 -1.76 1.52
N TYR A 26 -4.01 -2.53 1.17
CA TYR A 26 -3.23 -3.32 2.11
C TYR A 26 -1.84 -2.70 2.31
N ILE A 27 -1.42 -2.58 3.57
CA ILE A 27 -0.10 -2.06 3.95
C ILE A 27 0.74 -3.23 4.47
N LEU A 28 1.74 -3.64 3.70
CA LEU A 28 2.67 -4.69 4.09
C LEU A 28 3.83 -4.10 4.92
N THR A 29 4.09 -4.65 6.10
CA THR A 29 5.20 -4.23 6.97
C THR A 29 6.01 -5.41 7.48
N GLN A 30 7.35 -5.28 7.52
CA GLN A 30 8.20 -6.32 8.11
C GLN A 30 7.96 -6.43 9.63
N PHE A 31 7.77 -5.30 10.31
CA PHE A 31 7.56 -5.27 11.75
C PHE A 31 6.16 -4.79 12.09
N ASN A 32 5.49 -5.50 12.98
CA ASN A 32 4.22 -5.05 13.53
C ASN A 32 4.46 -3.89 14.52
N SER A 33 4.41 -2.65 14.03
CA SER A 33 4.57 -1.47 14.88
C SER A 33 3.21 -1.01 15.40
N ALA A 34 3.03 -1.09 16.72
CA ALA A 34 1.87 -0.50 17.39
C ALA A 34 1.69 0.99 17.04
N SER A 35 2.80 1.69 16.80
CA SER A 35 2.77 3.09 16.37
C SER A 35 2.20 3.28 14.97
N LEU A 36 2.48 2.36 14.03
CA LEU A 36 1.94 2.40 12.66
C LEU A 36 0.45 2.07 12.69
N ASN A 37 0.07 0.97 13.34
CA ASN A 37 -1.34 0.58 13.45
C ASN A 37 -2.19 1.68 14.09
N ARG A 38 -1.71 2.30 15.17
CA ARG A 38 -2.42 3.42 15.82
C ARG A 38 -2.55 4.63 14.90
N HIS A 39 -1.56 4.90 14.07
CA HIS A 39 -1.61 6.01 13.10
C HIS A 39 -2.66 5.74 12.03
N ILE A 40 -2.59 4.56 11.39
CA ILE A 40 -3.53 4.17 10.33
C ILE A 40 -4.96 4.12 10.86
N ALA A 41 -5.17 3.50 12.03
CA ALA A 41 -6.49 3.41 12.64
C ALA A 41 -7.07 4.76 13.07
N ARG A 42 -6.26 5.79 13.29
CA ARG A 42 -6.75 7.15 13.63
C ARG A 42 -6.98 8.00 12.40
N ALA A 43 -6.11 7.88 11.40
CA ALA A 43 -6.15 8.71 10.21
C ALA A 43 -7.19 8.22 9.18
N TYR A 44 -7.33 6.90 9.02
CA TYR A 44 -8.04 6.30 7.88
C TYR A 44 -9.17 5.34 8.28
N ASN A 45 -9.48 5.18 9.57
CA ASN A 45 -10.63 4.38 10.00
C ASN A 45 -11.89 5.27 10.01
N SER A 46 -13.06 4.69 9.76
CA SER A 46 -14.34 5.28 9.32
C SER A 46 -14.97 6.42 10.16
N GLY A 47 -14.26 6.99 11.13
CA GLY A 47 -14.72 8.08 11.99
C GLY A 47 -14.24 9.50 11.61
N THR A 48 -13.30 9.66 10.67
CA THR A 48 -12.66 10.96 10.34
C THR A 48 -13.19 11.67 9.08
N GLY A 49 -14.26 11.18 8.46
CA GLY A 49 -14.91 11.85 7.32
C GLY A 49 -14.42 11.42 5.92
N VAL A 50 -13.50 10.45 5.85
CA VAL A 50 -13.19 9.74 4.59
C VAL A 50 -14.11 8.52 4.52
N THR A 51 -15.22 8.65 3.79
CA THR A 51 -16.18 7.55 3.62
C THR A 51 -15.60 6.54 2.64
N PHE A 52 -14.97 5.50 3.17
CA PHE A 52 -14.42 4.42 2.36
C PHE A 52 -15.51 3.54 1.71
N GLY A 53 -16.80 3.64 2.07
CA GLY A 53 -17.82 2.73 1.51
C GLY A 53 -17.48 1.27 1.81
N ASP A 54 -17.30 0.45 0.76
CA ASP A 54 -16.76 -0.94 0.82
C ASP A 54 -15.21 -1.00 0.85
N GLY A 55 -14.56 0.16 0.90
CA GLY A 55 -13.11 0.29 0.99
C GLY A 55 -12.57 0.05 2.40
N TYR A 56 -11.28 -0.24 2.48
CA TYR A 56 -10.58 -0.55 3.73
C TYR A 56 -9.10 -0.22 3.63
N VAL A 57 -8.48 -0.02 4.80
CA VAL A 57 -7.03 0.12 4.95
C VAL A 57 -6.57 -0.87 6.02
N GLU A 58 -5.96 -1.97 5.61
CA GLU A 58 -5.54 -3.05 6.51
C GLU A 58 -4.01 -3.17 6.55
N VAL A 59 -3.44 -3.29 7.76
CA VAL A 59 -2.00 -3.47 7.96
C VAL A 59 -1.69 -4.94 8.17
N LEU A 60 -0.82 -5.49 7.33
CA LEU A 60 -0.37 -6.87 7.36
C LEU A 60 1.12 -6.94 7.70
N ALA A 61 1.44 -7.59 8.80
CA ALA A 61 2.82 -7.70 9.29
C ALA A 61 3.39 -9.12 9.07
N ALA A 62 4.66 -9.22 8.68
CA ALA A 62 5.37 -10.51 8.52
C ALA A 62 5.37 -11.33 9.81
N THR A 63 5.53 -10.65 10.94
CA THR A 63 5.60 -11.27 12.26
C THR A 63 4.47 -10.74 13.13
N GLN A 64 3.52 -11.62 13.46
CA GLN A 64 2.46 -11.31 14.43
C GLN A 64 2.85 -11.64 15.88
N THR A 65 3.87 -12.49 16.08
CA THR A 65 4.27 -13.01 17.41
C THR A 65 5.74 -12.76 17.70
N PRO A 66 6.11 -12.14 18.85
CA PRO A 66 7.50 -12.01 19.28
C PRO A 66 8.16 -13.39 19.52
N GLY A 67 9.43 -13.56 19.16
CA GLY A 67 10.22 -14.77 19.46
C GLY A 67 10.79 -15.47 18.22
N GLU A 68 11.60 -16.52 18.43
CA GLU A 68 12.32 -17.23 17.35
C GLU A 68 11.38 -17.95 16.37
N GLN A 69 10.21 -18.39 16.83
CA GLN A 69 9.18 -19.03 16.01
C GLN A 69 8.42 -18.04 15.09
N GLY A 70 8.48 -16.74 15.38
CA GLY A 70 7.89 -15.66 14.56
C GLY A 70 8.84 -15.08 13.51
N LYS A 71 10.10 -15.53 13.45
CA LYS A 71 11.16 -15.00 12.57
C LYS A 71 11.02 -15.40 11.09
N LYS A 72 9.81 -15.58 10.55
CA LYS A 72 9.61 -15.64 9.10
C LYS A 72 9.50 -14.21 8.57
N TRP A 73 10.65 -13.56 8.45
CA TRP A 73 10.74 -12.25 7.84
C TRP A 73 10.42 -12.40 6.36
N PHE A 74 9.88 -11.34 5.75
CA PHE A 74 9.82 -11.32 4.29
C PHE A 74 11.25 -11.37 3.75
N GLN A 75 11.50 -12.31 2.84
CA GLN A 75 12.78 -12.43 2.15
C GLN A 75 12.98 -11.33 1.09
N GLY A 76 11.94 -10.53 0.83
CA GLY A 76 11.92 -9.40 -0.09
C GLY A 76 10.50 -8.87 -0.27
N THR A 77 10.34 -7.83 -1.09
CA THR A 77 9.02 -7.25 -1.40
C THR A 77 8.10 -8.24 -2.12
N ALA A 78 8.64 -9.00 -3.08
CA ALA A 78 7.91 -10.07 -3.75
C ALA A 78 7.50 -11.19 -2.79
N ASP A 79 8.35 -11.53 -1.82
CA ASP A 79 8.03 -12.51 -0.79
C ASP A 79 6.91 -12.02 0.13
N ALA A 80 6.89 -10.72 0.45
CA ALA A 80 5.81 -10.12 1.22
C ALA A 80 4.46 -10.31 0.52
N VAL A 81 4.37 -10.01 -0.78
CA VAL A 81 3.14 -10.22 -1.57
C VAL A 81 2.78 -11.71 -1.63
N ARG A 82 3.77 -12.58 -1.88
CA ARG A 82 3.58 -14.03 -1.98
C ARG A 82 3.03 -14.65 -0.70
N GLN A 83 3.53 -14.24 0.47
CA GLN A 83 3.04 -14.75 1.76
C GLN A 83 1.57 -14.40 2.03
N PHE A 84 1.07 -13.34 1.40
CA PHE A 84 -0.34 -12.94 1.44
C PHE A 84 -1.08 -13.18 0.13
N HIS A 85 -0.69 -14.18 -0.66
CA HIS A 85 -1.38 -14.49 -1.91
C HIS A 85 -2.88 -14.78 -1.74
N TRP A 86 -3.30 -15.29 -0.57
CA TRP A 86 -4.70 -15.51 -0.22
C TRP A 86 -5.57 -14.24 -0.30
N LEU A 87 -4.97 -13.03 -0.25
CA LEU A 87 -5.70 -11.77 -0.44
C LEU A 87 -6.34 -11.66 -1.82
N PHE A 88 -5.73 -12.28 -2.85
CA PHE A 88 -6.28 -12.31 -4.19
C PHE A 88 -7.46 -13.29 -4.32
N GLU A 89 -7.59 -14.21 -3.37
CA GLU A 89 -8.71 -15.15 -3.28
C GLU A 89 -9.85 -14.63 -2.36
N ASP A 90 -9.60 -13.55 -1.62
CA ASP A 90 -10.58 -12.94 -0.73
C ASP A 90 -11.81 -12.49 -1.53
N PRO A 91 -13.05 -12.84 -1.11
CA PRO A 91 -14.27 -12.35 -1.73
C PRO A 91 -14.32 -10.84 -1.97
N ARG A 92 -13.68 -10.04 -1.10
CA ARG A 92 -13.61 -8.57 -1.19
C ARG A 92 -12.73 -8.06 -2.34
N SER A 93 -11.87 -8.93 -2.88
CA SER A 93 -10.92 -8.68 -3.96
C SER A 93 -11.38 -9.22 -5.31
N LYS A 94 -12.53 -9.92 -5.39
CA LYS A 94 -13.00 -10.60 -6.61
C LYS A 94 -13.21 -9.69 -7.82
N ASP A 95 -13.56 -8.44 -7.57
CA ASP A 95 -13.83 -7.44 -8.62
C ASP A 95 -12.62 -6.52 -8.89
N ILE A 96 -11.42 -6.91 -8.43
CA ILE A 96 -10.18 -6.16 -8.69
C ILE A 96 -9.57 -6.62 -10.01
N GLU A 97 -9.46 -5.70 -10.98
CA GLU A 97 -8.87 -5.95 -12.29
C GLU A 97 -7.35 -5.71 -12.29
N ASP A 98 -6.89 -4.68 -11.57
CA ASP A 98 -5.49 -4.25 -11.55
C ASP A 98 -4.97 -4.15 -10.12
N VAL A 99 -3.71 -4.53 -9.92
CA VAL A 99 -3.03 -4.45 -8.62
C VAL A 99 -1.90 -3.42 -8.68
N LEU A 100 -2.03 -2.36 -7.89
CA LEU A 100 -1.02 -1.32 -7.78
C LEU A 100 -0.07 -1.59 -6.61
N ILE A 101 1.22 -1.76 -6.90
CA ILE A 101 2.26 -1.96 -5.88
C ILE A 101 3.03 -0.64 -5.70
N LEU A 102 3.03 -0.12 -4.47
CA LEU A 102 3.60 1.18 -4.13
C LEU A 102 4.68 1.08 -3.06
N SER A 103 5.71 1.93 -3.16
CA SER A 103 6.66 2.13 -2.06
C SER A 103 6.07 3.03 -0.98
N GLY A 104 6.32 2.68 0.29
CA GLY A 104 5.80 3.37 1.48
C GLY A 104 6.66 4.52 1.99
N ASP A 105 7.80 4.78 1.36
CA ASP A 105 8.88 5.65 1.86
C ASP A 105 9.29 6.78 0.90
N HIS A 106 8.67 6.86 -0.28
CA HIS A 106 8.93 7.94 -1.24
C HIS A 106 8.03 9.15 -0.96
N LEU A 107 8.60 10.35 -1.09
CA LEU A 107 7.87 11.63 -1.07
C LEU A 107 7.59 12.07 -2.51
N TYR A 108 6.33 12.00 -2.94
CA TYR A 108 5.91 12.38 -4.29
C TYR A 108 4.40 12.62 -4.33
N ARG A 109 3.92 13.21 -5.43
CA ARG A 109 2.49 13.32 -5.74
C ARG A 109 2.25 12.76 -7.13
N MET A 110 1.26 11.88 -7.26
CA MET A 110 0.91 11.24 -8.52
C MET A 110 -0.57 10.92 -8.51
N ASP A 111 -1.24 11.11 -9.66
CA ASP A 111 -2.55 10.50 -9.90
C ASP A 111 -2.33 9.12 -10.51
N TYR A 112 -2.70 8.08 -9.78
CA TYR A 112 -2.55 6.70 -10.22
C TYR A 112 -3.51 6.32 -11.35
N MET A 113 -4.62 7.05 -11.54
CA MET A 113 -5.57 6.70 -12.60
C MET A 113 -5.00 6.95 -13.99
N ASP A 114 -4.15 7.96 -14.16
CA ASP A 114 -3.41 8.18 -15.41
C ASP A 114 -2.46 7.01 -15.71
N PHE A 115 -1.82 6.48 -14.68
CA PHE A 115 -0.92 5.33 -14.79
C PHE A 115 -1.65 4.03 -15.11
N VAL A 116 -2.76 3.75 -14.42
CA VAL A 116 -3.62 2.59 -14.65
C VAL A 116 -4.24 2.65 -16.05
N LYS A 117 -4.67 3.84 -16.49
CA LYS A 117 -5.18 4.04 -17.85
C LYS A 117 -4.12 3.67 -18.89
N ASN A 118 -2.89 4.17 -18.74
CA ASN A 118 -1.79 3.82 -19.65
C ASN A 118 -1.46 2.32 -19.62
N HIS A 119 -1.50 1.68 -18.45
CA HIS A 119 -1.34 0.22 -18.33
C HIS A 119 -2.38 -0.52 -19.19
N ARG A 120 -3.67 -0.20 -19.01
CA ARG A 120 -4.78 -0.80 -19.77
C ARG A 120 -4.71 -0.54 -21.28
N GLU A 121 -4.37 0.68 -21.68
CA GLU A 121 -4.25 1.07 -23.09
C GLU A 121 -3.07 0.38 -23.78
N SER A 122 -1.97 0.17 -23.06
CA SER A 122 -0.78 -0.51 -23.60
C SER A 122 -0.96 -2.02 -23.77
N GLY A 123 -1.90 -2.63 -23.06
CA GLY A 123 -2.06 -4.09 -22.99
C GLY A 123 -0.84 -4.81 -22.39
N ALA A 124 0.01 -4.10 -21.64
CA ALA A 124 1.17 -4.69 -21.00
C ALA A 124 0.77 -5.55 -19.79
N ASP A 125 1.47 -6.66 -19.56
CA ASP A 125 1.26 -7.48 -18.36
C ASP A 125 1.69 -6.75 -17.07
N ILE A 126 2.73 -5.90 -17.17
CA ILE A 126 3.30 -5.14 -16.06
C ILE A 126 3.72 -3.77 -16.59
N THR A 127 3.30 -2.70 -15.91
CA THR A 127 3.76 -1.33 -16.16
C THR A 127 4.61 -0.84 -14.97
N LEU A 128 5.73 -0.19 -15.26
CA LEU A 128 6.64 0.36 -14.25
C LEU A 128 6.70 1.89 -14.38
N SER A 129 6.62 2.58 -13.24
CA SER A 129 6.87 4.02 -13.17
C SER A 129 8.36 4.28 -13.02
N CYS A 130 8.93 5.03 -13.96
CA CYS A 130 10.36 5.34 -14.00
C CYS A 130 10.58 6.85 -13.92
N LEU A 131 11.51 7.28 -13.07
CA LEU A 131 12.00 8.65 -13.07
C LEU A 131 13.20 8.73 -14.02
N PRO A 132 13.14 9.50 -15.13
CA PRO A 132 14.31 9.71 -15.97
C PRO A 132 15.38 10.45 -15.16
N MET A 133 16.60 9.96 -15.24
CA MET A 133 17.78 10.56 -14.61
C MET A 133 18.78 10.83 -15.72
N ASP A 134 19.43 12.00 -15.70
CA ASP A 134 20.50 12.30 -16.64
C ASP A 134 21.67 11.35 -16.41
N ASP A 135 22.26 10.84 -17.51
CA ASP A 135 23.52 10.11 -17.48
C ASP A 135 24.61 11.09 -17.02
N ARG A 136 25.03 10.97 -15.75
CA ARG A 136 26.19 11.68 -15.23
C ARG A 136 27.49 11.13 -15.80
#